data_AF-W0V7T3-F1
#
_entry.id   AF-W0V7T3-F1
#
_cell.length_a   1.000
_cell.length_b   1.000
_cell.length_c   1.000
_cell.angle_alpha   90.00
_cell.angle_beta   90.00
_cell.angle_gamma   90.00
#
_symmetry.space_group_name_H-M   'P 1'
#
loop_
_entity.id
_entity.type
_entity.pdbx_description
1 polymer ?
#
loop_
_entity_poly.entity_id
_entity_poly.type
_entity_poly.pdbx_seq_one_letter_code
_entity_poly.pdbx_strand_id
1 'polypeptide(L)' 'MRAKVEHPFHVIKNVFRHRKTRYRGLAKNTAQLFTLSAFANLVLAGRRFTVTESRSLS' A
#
# COMPACT_ATOMS: atom_id res chain seq x y z
N MET A 1 11.75 -3.03 13.35
CA MET A 1 12.00 -2.86 11.91
C MET A 1 11.05 -3.77 11.14
N ARG A 2 10.10 -3.25 10.36
CA ARG A 2 9.23 -4.10 9.49
C ARG A 2 9.92 -4.29 8.14
N ALA A 3 9.86 -5.49 7.55
CA ALA A 3 10.49 -5.73 6.26
C ALA A 3 9.86 -4.83 5.18
N LYS A 4 10.67 -4.33 4.23
CA LYS A 4 10.20 -3.39 3.18
C LYS A 4 8.99 -3.90 2.40
N VAL A 5 8.83 -5.22 2.29
CA VAL A 5 7.71 -5.89 1.60
C VAL A 5 6.51 -6.11 2.51
N GLU A 6 6.71 -6.28 3.82
CA GLU A 6 5.63 -6.50 4.77
C GLU A 6 4.77 -5.23 4.97
N HIS A 7 5.38 -4.06 4.79
CA HIS A 7 4.70 -2.78 4.89
C HIS A 7 3.62 -2.57 3.80
N PRO A 8 3.89 -2.72 2.49
CA PRO A 8 2.87 -2.59 1.45
C PRO A 8 1.80 -3.70 1.54
N PHE A 9 2.16 -4.94 1.91
CA PHE A 9 1.17 -6.00 2.14
C PHE A 9 0.18 -5.67 3.26
N HIS A 10 0.65 -5.03 4.33
CA HIS A 10 -0.22 -4.57 5.41
C HIS A 10 -1.15 -3.44 4.95
N VAL A 11 -0.66 -2.51 4.12
CA VAL A 11 -1.48 -1.44 3.55
C VAL A 11 -2.57 -2.03 2.66
N ILE A 12 -2.24 -2.98 1.79
CA ILE A 12 -3.22 -3.66 0.91
C ILE A 12 -4.28 -4.42 1.73
N LYS A 13 -3.86 -5.18 2.75
CA LYS A 13 -4.78 -6.02 3.53
C LYS A 13 -5.64 -5.23 4.53
N ASN A 14 -5.13 -4.16 5.13
CA ASN A 14 -5.81 -3.43 6.19
C ASN A 14 -6.36 -2.07 5.78
N VAL A 15 -5.60 -1.25 5.05
CA VAL A 15 -6.07 0.09 4.61
C VAL A 15 -7.08 -0.07 3.49
N PHE A 16 -6.75 -0.87 2.48
CA PHE A 16 -7.65 -1.18 1.37
C PHE A 16 -8.63 -2.31 1.65
N ARG A 17 -8.58 -2.89 2.87
CA ARG A 17 -9.47 -3.97 3.35
C ARG A 17 -9.58 -5.18 2.40
N HIS A 18 -8.56 -5.43 1.58
CA HIS A 18 -8.53 -6.54 0.63
C HIS A 18 -8.15 -7.85 1.35
N ARG A 19 -9.01 -8.30 2.28
CA ARG A 19 -8.77 -9.48 3.14
C ARG A 19 -9.23 -10.80 2.53
N LYS A 20 -10.20 -10.77 1.60
CA LYS A 20 -10.73 -11.95 0.92
C LYS A 20 -10.83 -11.70 -0.58
N THR A 21 -10.04 -12.42 -1.37
CA THR A 21 -10.23 -12.54 -2.82
C THR A 21 -11.38 -13.51 -3.09
N ARG A 22 -12.26 -13.19 -4.05
CA ARG A 22 -13.26 -14.15 -4.49
C ARG A 22 -12.60 -15.14 -5.45
N TYR A 23 -12.79 -16.45 -5.27
CA TYR A 23 -12.21 -17.44 -6.18
C TYR A 23 -12.77 -17.41 -7.62
N ARG A 24 -13.85 -16.65 -7.86
CA ARG A 24 -14.43 -16.44 -9.19
C ARG A 24 -13.79 -15.23 -9.87
N GLY A 25 -13.43 -15.37 -11.15
CA GLY A 25 -12.90 -14.26 -11.96
C GLY A 25 -11.45 -13.90 -11.62
N LEU A 26 -10.54 -14.88 -11.68
CA LEU A 26 -9.12 -14.73 -11.35
C LEU A 26 -8.47 -13.52 -12.02
N ALA A 27 -8.73 -13.31 -13.32
CA ALA A 27 -8.21 -12.15 -14.06
C ALA A 27 -8.64 -10.79 -13.44
N LYS A 28 -9.88 -10.68 -12.96
CA LYS A 28 -10.39 -9.45 -12.32
C LYS A 28 -9.74 -9.21 -10.96
N ASN A 29 -9.54 -10.28 -10.17
CA ASN A 29 -8.84 -10.17 -8.90
C ASN A 29 -7.37 -9.79 -9.09
N THR A 30 -6.71 -10.34 -10.10
CA THR A 30 -5.32 -10.01 -10.44
C THR A 30 -5.19 -8.54 -10.85
N ALA A 31 -6.09 -8.05 -11.72
CA ALA A 31 -6.14 -6.63 -12.08
C ALA A 31 -6.35 -5.73 -10.85
N GLN A 32 -7.26 -6.10 -9.95
CA GLN A 32 -7.50 -5.37 -8.70
C GLN A 32 -6.27 -5.38 -7.78
N LEU A 33 -5.57 -6.51 -7.65
CA LEU A 33 -4.36 -6.63 -6.84
C LEU A 33 -3.21 -5.77 -7.39
N PHE A 34 -3.03 -5.73 -8.71
CA PHE A 34 -2.01 -4.89 -9.34
C PHE A 34 -2.29 -3.40 -9.11
N THR A 35 -3.54 -2.97 -9.30
CA THR A 35 -3.94 -1.59 -9.03
C THR A 35 -3.74 -1.20 -7.57
N LEU A 36 -4.16 -2.05 -6.62
CA LEU A 36 -3.97 -1.80 -5.19
C LEU A 36 -2.48 -1.79 -4.77
N SER A 37 -1.66 -2.63 -5.41
CA SER A 37 -0.21 -2.64 -5.17
C SER A 37 0.46 -1.37 -5.69
N ALA A 38 0.04 -0.88 -6.85
CA ALA A 38 0.51 0.41 -7.38
C ALA A 38 0.12 1.57 -6.45
N PHE A 39 -1.12 1.60 -5.94
CA PHE A 39 -1.56 2.61 -4.98
C PHE A 39 -0.79 2.53 -3.64
N ALA A 40 -0.53 1.33 -3.12
CA ALA A 40 0.25 1.17 -1.90
C ALA A 40 1.69 1.71 -2.08
N ASN A 41 2.31 1.44 -3.23
CA ASN A 41 3.61 2.00 -3.58
C ASN A 41 3.57 3.52 -3.75
N LEU A 42 2.49 4.07 -4.32
CA LEU A 42 2.31 5.51 -4.47
C LEU A 42 2.15 6.22 -3.12
N VAL A 43 1.36 5.67 -2.19
CA VAL A 43 1.21 6.21 -0.83
C VAL A 43 2.54 6.14 -0.07
N LEU A 44 3.30 5.06 -0.25
CA LEU A 44 4.62 4.90 0.35
C LEU A 44 5.64 5.90 -0.24
N ALA A 45 5.59 6.14 -1.54
CA ALA A 45 6.41 7.15 -2.22
C ALA A 45 6.03 8.57 -1.77
N GLY A 46 4.73 8.88 -1.69
CA GLY A 46 4.21 10.16 -1.18
C GLY A 46 4.69 10.44 0.25
N ARG A 47 4.66 9.45 1.14
CA ARG A 47 5.23 9.56 2.49
C ARG A 47 6.73 9.84 2.52
N ARG A 48 7.46 9.44 1.48
CA ARG A 48 8.89 9.67 1.34
C ARG A 48 9.18 11.12 0.92
N PHE A 49 8.26 11.75 0.19
CA PHE A 49 8.31 13.17 -0.16
C PHE A 49 7.78 14.08 0.96
N THR A 50 6.95 13.58 1.89
CA THR A 50 6.51 14.35 3.07
C THR A 50 7.46 14.27 4.27
N VAL A 51 8.72 13.83 4.09
CA VAL A 51 9.78 14.00 5.10
C VAL A 51 10.66 15.18 4.68
N THR A 52 10.03 16.34 4.56
CA THR A 52 10.66 17.65 4.61
C THR A 52 9.57 18.58 5.06
N GLU A 53 9.69 19.07 6.30
CA GLU A 53 8.90 20.09 7.01
C GLU A 53 8.53 19.59 8.41
N SER A 54 8.76 20.46 9.40
CA SER A 54 8.52 20.30 10.84
C SER A 54 9.57 19.54 11.68
N ARG A 55 10.86 19.83 11.51
CA ARG A 55 11.81 19.78 12.64
C ARG A 55 12.71 21.01 12.67
N SER A 56 12.09 22.17 12.54
CA SER A 56 12.72 23.46 12.80
C SER A 56 11.79 24.23 13.73
N LEU A 57 12.33 24.58 14.90
CA LEU A 57 11.82 25.57 15.87
C LEU A 57 10.74 25.10 16.86
N SER A 58 11.21 24.56 17.99
CA SER A 58 11.03 25.17 19.33
C SER A 58 12.11 24.63 20.26
#